data_AF-A0A973JU71-F1
#
_entry.id   AF-A0A973JU71-F1
#
_cell.length_a   1.000
_cell.length_b   1.000
_cell.length_c   1.000
_cell.angle_alpha   90.00
_cell.angle_beta   90.00
_cell.angle_gamma   90.00
#
_symmetry.space_group_name_H-M   'P 1'
#
loop_
_entity.id
_entity.type
_entity.pdbx_description
1 polymer ?
#
loop_
_entity_poly.entity_id
_entity_poly.type
_entity_poly.pdbx_seq_one_letter_code
_entity_poly.pdbx_strand_id
1 'polypeptide(L)'
;PDDLRFVQDLGIVRPDPEGGLVIANPIYQEIIPCVLATTTIASLPRIAPTWLTSDGRLDASQLLAAFLAFWREHAEALLGSAPYAEVAPHLVLMAFLHRVANGGGEILREYAIGRDRMDLLLIYGPERVALELKVWAPQRADPLARGLPQLDGYLARLGLETGWLIIFDRRPGQPPIAERTTVEAVVTAGGRQVTVIRA
;
A
#
# COMPACT_ATOMS: atom_id res chain seq x y z
N PRO A 1 -28.89 0.56 -7.59
CA PRO A 1 -29.49 -0.79 -7.36
C PRO A 1 -29.13 -1.77 -8.49
N ASP A 2 -29.26 -1.33 -9.74
CA ASP A 2 -28.91 -2.15 -10.92
C ASP A 2 -27.41 -2.38 -11.07
N ASP A 3 -26.56 -1.36 -10.87
CA ASP A 3 -25.12 -1.51 -11.07
C ASP A 3 -24.50 -2.60 -10.19
N LEU A 4 -24.95 -2.71 -8.92
CA LEU A 4 -24.46 -3.72 -7.98
C LEU A 4 -24.80 -5.14 -8.43
N ARG A 5 -26.06 -5.33 -8.84
CA ARG A 5 -26.56 -6.62 -9.31
C ARG A 5 -25.93 -6.98 -10.65
N PHE A 6 -25.76 -5.99 -11.52
CA PHE A 6 -25.08 -6.11 -12.80
C PHE A 6 -23.63 -6.59 -12.64
N VAL A 7 -22.83 -5.97 -11.75
CA VAL A 7 -21.44 -6.42 -11.52
C VAL A 7 -21.35 -7.77 -10.80
N GLN A 8 -22.38 -8.15 -10.04
CA GLN A 8 -22.51 -9.50 -9.46
C GLN A 8 -22.84 -10.54 -10.54
N ASP A 9 -23.80 -10.25 -11.41
CA ASP A 9 -24.22 -11.12 -12.51
C ASP A 9 -23.10 -11.30 -13.55
N LEU A 10 -22.27 -10.27 -13.75
CA LEU A 10 -21.04 -10.35 -14.55
C LEU A 10 -19.91 -11.14 -13.86
N GLY A 11 -20.07 -11.53 -12.60
CA GLY A 11 -19.05 -12.26 -11.84
C GLY A 11 -17.82 -11.42 -11.51
N ILE A 12 -17.94 -10.09 -11.47
CA ILE A 12 -16.84 -9.19 -11.09
C ILE A 12 -16.69 -9.19 -9.56
N VAL A 13 -17.80 -9.12 -8.85
CA VAL A 13 -17.86 -9.17 -7.38
C VAL A 13 -18.80 -10.27 -6.91
N ARG A 14 -18.56 -10.80 -5.71
CA ARG A 14 -19.43 -11.77 -5.05
C ARG A 14 -19.70 -11.38 -3.61
N PRO A 15 -20.83 -11.83 -3.02
CA PRO A 15 -21.08 -11.68 -1.60
C PRO A 15 -19.97 -12.34 -0.78
N ASP A 16 -19.50 -11.62 0.24
CA ASP A 16 -18.58 -12.17 1.24
C ASP A 16 -19.39 -12.88 2.34
N PRO A 17 -19.02 -14.10 2.78
CA PRO A 17 -19.73 -14.81 3.84
C PRO A 17 -19.82 -14.04 5.17
N GLU A 18 -18.86 -13.15 5.42
CA GLU A 18 -18.86 -12.29 6.61
C GLU A 18 -19.62 -10.96 6.40
N GLY A 19 -20.19 -10.74 5.21
CA GLY A 19 -20.92 -9.54 4.81
C GLY A 19 -20.12 -8.57 3.95
N GLY A 20 -20.80 -7.95 2.98
CA GLY A 20 -20.18 -7.05 1.99
C GLY A 20 -19.87 -7.75 0.66
N LEU A 21 -19.01 -7.15 -0.15
CA LEU A 21 -18.62 -7.66 -1.46
C LEU A 21 -17.10 -7.81 -1.55
N VAL A 22 -16.67 -8.87 -2.22
CA VAL A 22 -15.27 -9.11 -2.60
C VAL A 22 -15.16 -9.28 -4.10
N ILE A 23 -14.01 -8.93 -4.68
CA ILE A 23 -13.74 -9.21 -6.09
C ILE A 23 -13.68 -10.72 -6.29
N ALA A 24 -14.49 -11.23 -7.20
CA ALA A 24 -14.73 -12.66 -7.36
C ALA A 24 -13.61 -13.39 -8.13
N ASN A 25 -12.91 -12.69 -9.05
CA ASN A 25 -11.87 -13.26 -9.90
C ASN A 25 -10.48 -12.66 -9.56
N PRO A 26 -9.44 -13.50 -9.34
CA PRO A 26 -8.07 -13.03 -9.13
C PRO A 26 -7.54 -12.10 -10.23
N ILE A 27 -7.94 -12.30 -11.50
CA ILE A 27 -7.55 -11.41 -12.61
C ILE A 27 -8.09 -9.99 -12.36
N TYR A 28 -9.33 -9.86 -11.90
CA TYR A 28 -9.91 -8.55 -11.61
C TYR A 28 -9.28 -7.92 -10.36
N GLN A 29 -8.81 -8.73 -9.41
CA GLN A 29 -8.06 -8.22 -8.25
C GLN A 29 -6.76 -7.54 -8.68
N GLU A 30 -6.09 -8.03 -9.73
CA GLU A 30 -4.90 -7.35 -10.28
C GLU A 30 -5.26 -6.15 -11.15
N ILE A 31 -6.23 -6.31 -12.06
CA ILE A 31 -6.50 -5.32 -13.10
C ILE A 31 -7.22 -4.08 -12.55
N ILE A 32 -8.21 -4.24 -11.67
CA ILE A 32 -9.02 -3.10 -11.19
C ILE A 32 -8.15 -2.07 -10.46
N PRO A 33 -7.33 -2.43 -9.46
CA PRO A 33 -6.50 -1.45 -8.76
C PRO A 33 -5.43 -0.81 -9.67
N CYS A 34 -4.89 -1.57 -10.63
CA CYS A 34 -3.94 -1.03 -11.62
C CYS A 34 -4.61 0.03 -12.52
N VAL A 35 -5.82 -0.26 -13.03
CA VAL A 35 -6.59 0.69 -13.85
C VAL A 35 -6.95 1.93 -13.04
N LEU A 36 -7.42 1.75 -11.80
CA LEU A 36 -7.75 2.86 -10.91
C LEU A 36 -6.53 3.74 -10.56
N ALA A 37 -5.35 3.13 -10.42
CA ALA A 37 -4.11 3.88 -10.18
C ALA A 37 -3.59 4.62 -11.43
N THR A 38 -4.05 4.26 -12.63
CA THR A 38 -3.49 4.80 -13.90
C THR A 38 -3.61 6.31 -13.98
N THR A 39 -4.74 6.89 -13.59
CA THR A 39 -4.93 8.34 -13.56
C THR A 39 -3.96 9.00 -12.59
N THR A 40 -3.78 8.42 -11.40
CA THR A 40 -2.80 8.90 -10.42
C THR A 40 -1.39 8.83 -10.98
N ILE A 41 -1.00 7.70 -11.58
CA ILE A 41 0.32 7.50 -12.21
C ILE A 41 0.60 8.58 -13.25
N ALA A 42 -0.37 8.85 -14.14
CA ALA A 42 -0.23 9.85 -15.20
C ALA A 42 -0.05 11.29 -14.66
N SER A 43 -0.58 11.57 -13.47
CA SER A 43 -0.49 12.88 -12.82
C SER A 43 0.81 13.09 -12.01
N LEU A 44 1.60 12.04 -11.77
CA LEU A 44 2.81 12.16 -10.95
C LEU A 44 3.95 12.85 -11.71
N PRO A 45 4.70 13.75 -11.06
CA PRO A 45 5.90 14.32 -11.65
C PRO A 45 6.96 13.24 -11.89
N ARG A 46 7.78 13.42 -12.95
CA ARG A 46 8.97 12.61 -13.20
C ARG A 46 10.01 12.91 -12.13
N ILE A 47 10.36 11.90 -11.33
CA ILE A 47 11.40 11.99 -10.31
C ILE A 47 12.56 11.09 -10.75
N ALA A 48 13.79 11.59 -10.69
CA ALA A 48 14.98 10.77 -10.90
C ALA A 48 15.10 9.74 -9.76
N PRO A 49 15.45 8.48 -10.03
CA PRO A 49 15.51 7.46 -8.98
C PRO A 49 16.63 7.79 -7.99
N THR A 50 16.26 8.24 -6.79
CA THR A 50 17.18 8.50 -5.67
C THR A 50 17.35 7.29 -4.75
N TRP A 51 16.60 6.21 -5.01
CA TRP A 51 16.56 5.00 -4.20
C TRP A 51 17.48 3.88 -4.70
N LEU A 52 18.37 4.21 -5.65
CA LEU A 52 19.36 3.28 -6.16
C LEU A 52 20.74 3.64 -5.60
N THR A 53 21.49 2.63 -5.20
CA THR A 53 22.91 2.77 -4.86
C THR A 53 23.74 3.07 -6.12
N SER A 54 25.02 3.43 -5.94
CA SER A 54 25.94 3.68 -7.05
C SER A 54 26.16 2.45 -7.95
N ASP A 55 25.99 1.24 -7.41
CA ASP A 55 26.00 -0.03 -8.13
C ASP A 55 24.64 -0.44 -8.70
N GLY A 56 23.62 0.42 -8.59
CA GLY A 56 22.30 0.23 -9.19
C GLY A 56 21.40 -0.75 -8.44
N ARG A 57 21.72 -1.11 -7.19
CA ARG A 57 20.85 -1.92 -6.31
C ARG A 57 19.84 -1.03 -5.61
N LEU A 58 18.74 -1.63 -5.18
CA LEU A 58 17.74 -0.91 -4.39
C LEU A 58 18.24 -0.67 -2.97
N ASP A 59 18.20 0.58 -2.52
CA ASP A 59 18.40 0.94 -1.12
C ASP A 59 17.03 1.21 -0.49
N ALA A 60 16.59 0.29 0.39
CA ALA A 60 15.30 0.40 1.06
C ALA A 60 15.18 1.68 1.90
N SER A 61 16.26 2.14 2.54
CA SER A 61 16.24 3.34 3.37
C SER A 61 16.07 4.60 2.52
N GLN A 62 16.77 4.66 1.38
CA GLN A 62 16.59 5.77 0.42
C GLN A 62 15.22 5.72 -0.27
N LEU A 63 14.70 4.52 -0.57
CA LEU A 63 13.34 4.35 -1.08
C LEU A 63 12.30 4.88 -0.10
N LEU A 64 12.44 4.56 1.18
CA LEU A 64 11.55 5.05 2.23
C LEU A 64 11.63 6.58 2.34
N ALA A 65 12.84 7.14 2.36
CA ALA A 65 13.03 8.58 2.41
C ALA A 65 12.39 9.30 1.20
N ALA A 66 12.56 8.74 0.00
CA ALA A 66 11.94 9.25 -1.22
C ALA A 66 10.42 9.16 -1.17
N PHE A 67 9.86 8.06 -0.65
CA PHE A 67 8.42 7.92 -0.45
C PHE A 67 7.88 8.95 0.54
N LEU A 68 8.53 9.13 1.68
CA LEU A 68 8.10 10.09 2.70
C LEU A 68 8.16 11.53 2.21
N ALA A 69 9.21 11.91 1.47
CA ALA A 69 9.30 13.23 0.85
C ALA A 69 8.14 13.45 -0.13
N PHE A 70 7.93 12.50 -1.04
CA PHE A 70 6.82 12.52 -1.99
C PHE A 70 5.45 12.59 -1.29
N TRP A 71 5.24 11.79 -0.25
CA TRP A 71 3.99 11.72 0.48
C TRP A 71 3.67 13.04 1.17
N ARG A 72 4.64 13.63 1.88
CA ARG A 72 4.45 14.90 2.57
C ARG A 72 4.17 16.06 1.61
N GLU A 73 4.74 16.03 0.41
CA GLU A 73 4.59 17.11 -0.57
C GLU A 73 3.31 17.00 -1.40
N HIS A 74 2.90 15.79 -1.79
CA HIS A 74 1.87 15.60 -2.81
C HIS A 74 0.62 14.86 -2.36
N ALA A 75 0.66 14.12 -1.24
CA ALA A 75 -0.45 13.23 -0.89
C ALA A 75 -1.76 13.99 -0.66
N GLU A 76 -1.74 15.15 0.00
CA GLU A 76 -2.95 15.92 0.31
C GLU A 76 -3.73 16.28 -0.97
N ALA A 77 -3.03 16.79 -1.99
CA ALA A 77 -3.62 17.15 -3.27
C ALA A 77 -4.12 15.94 -4.06
N LEU A 78 -3.36 14.84 -4.04
CA LEU A 78 -3.72 13.59 -4.74
C LEU A 78 -4.90 12.88 -4.08
N LEU A 79 -4.99 12.91 -2.75
CA LEU A 79 -6.10 12.33 -2.01
C LEU A 79 -7.38 13.16 -2.16
N GLY A 80 -7.26 14.50 -2.15
CA GLY A 80 -8.40 15.40 -2.32
C GLY A 80 -9.05 15.35 -3.70
N SER A 81 -8.31 14.91 -4.73
CA SER A 81 -8.81 14.77 -6.11
C SER A 81 -9.22 13.34 -6.47
N ALA A 82 -9.01 12.37 -5.59
CA ALA A 82 -9.29 10.97 -5.88
C ALA A 82 -10.80 10.65 -5.82
N PRO A 83 -11.38 10.01 -6.85
CA PRO A 83 -12.80 9.65 -6.87
C PRO A 83 -13.17 8.60 -5.81
N TYR A 84 -12.19 7.83 -5.32
CA TYR A 84 -12.38 6.76 -4.34
C TYR A 84 -11.52 7.02 -3.10
N ALA A 85 -12.01 7.90 -2.22
CA ALA A 85 -11.26 8.32 -1.03
C ALA A 85 -10.81 7.16 -0.12
N GLU A 86 -11.53 6.03 -0.14
CA GLU A 86 -11.25 4.84 0.67
C GLU A 86 -9.96 4.11 0.28
N VAL A 87 -9.72 3.99 -1.01
CA VAL A 87 -8.54 3.31 -1.55
C VAL A 87 -7.47 4.28 -2.04
N ALA A 88 -7.77 5.59 -2.10
CA ALA A 88 -6.87 6.61 -2.61
C ALA A 88 -5.44 6.54 -2.03
N PRO A 89 -5.21 6.35 -0.71
CA PRO A 89 -3.86 6.21 -0.18
C PRO A 89 -3.09 5.03 -0.76
N HIS A 90 -3.77 3.89 -0.90
CA HIS A 90 -3.21 2.69 -1.53
C HIS A 90 -2.87 2.95 -3.00
N LEU A 91 -3.76 3.62 -3.74
CA LEU A 91 -3.54 3.97 -5.15
C LEU A 91 -2.33 4.91 -5.31
N VAL A 92 -2.18 5.91 -4.44
CA VAL A 92 -1.05 6.85 -4.46
C VAL A 92 0.26 6.14 -4.16
N LEU A 93 0.30 5.25 -3.15
CA LEU A 93 1.48 4.45 -2.87
C LEU A 93 1.81 3.50 -4.04
N MET A 94 0.82 2.81 -4.60
CA MET A 94 1.05 1.96 -5.77
C MET A 94 1.59 2.77 -6.94
N ALA A 95 1.03 3.95 -7.21
CA ALA A 95 1.52 4.84 -8.26
C ALA A 95 2.98 5.27 -8.01
N PHE A 96 3.35 5.52 -6.75
CA PHE A 96 4.73 5.77 -6.36
C PHE A 96 5.62 4.56 -6.68
N LEU A 97 5.25 3.36 -6.21
CA LEU A 97 6.02 2.14 -6.36
C LEU A 97 6.12 1.70 -7.83
N HIS A 98 5.11 1.95 -8.65
CA HIS A 98 5.15 1.69 -10.09
C HIS A 98 6.33 2.38 -10.78
N ARG A 99 6.80 3.53 -10.26
CA ARG A 99 8.00 4.19 -10.78
C ARG A 99 9.27 3.39 -10.48
N VAL A 100 9.32 2.72 -9.33
CA VAL A 100 10.41 1.81 -8.97
C VAL A 100 10.38 0.58 -9.85
N ALA A 101 9.18 0.01 -10.08
CA ALA A 101 8.99 -1.13 -10.97
C ALA A 101 9.42 -0.80 -12.41
N ASN A 102 9.00 0.35 -12.94
CA ASN A 102 9.41 0.81 -14.27
C ASN A 102 10.94 1.03 -14.40
N GLY A 103 11.65 1.20 -13.28
CA GLY A 103 13.11 1.29 -13.24
C GLY A 103 13.84 -0.07 -13.31
N GLY A 104 13.13 -1.19 -13.45
CA GLY A 104 13.71 -2.54 -13.46
C GLY A 104 13.29 -3.43 -12.28
N GLY A 105 12.30 -2.98 -11.48
CA GLY A 105 11.72 -3.76 -10.40
C GLY A 105 10.39 -4.43 -10.78
N GLU A 106 9.88 -5.23 -9.86
CA GLU A 106 8.59 -5.91 -9.95
C GLU A 106 7.80 -5.68 -8.65
N ILE A 107 6.48 -5.54 -8.75
CA ILE A 107 5.59 -5.47 -7.58
C ILE A 107 4.66 -6.65 -7.64
N LEU A 108 4.83 -7.57 -6.68
CA LEU A 108 3.87 -8.64 -6.42
C LEU A 108 2.85 -8.17 -5.40
N ARG A 109 1.59 -8.52 -5.63
CA ARG A 109 0.46 -8.19 -4.76
C ARG A 109 -0.13 -9.49 -4.26
N GLU A 110 -0.19 -9.67 -2.95
CA GLU A 110 -0.95 -10.76 -2.36
C GLU A 110 -2.28 -10.18 -1.85
N TYR A 111 -3.35 -10.40 -2.60
CA TYR A 111 -4.70 -10.18 -2.11
C TYR A 111 -5.10 -11.34 -1.21
N ALA A 112 -4.95 -11.18 0.10
CA ALA A 112 -5.52 -12.16 1.03
C ALA A 112 -7.05 -12.10 0.95
N ILE A 113 -7.70 -13.27 0.88
CA ILE A 113 -9.15 -13.41 0.97
C ILE A 113 -9.57 -12.95 2.37
N GLY A 114 -10.13 -11.74 2.46
CA GLY A 114 -10.60 -11.13 3.71
C GLY A 114 -10.05 -9.71 3.91
N ARG A 115 -10.93 -8.73 3.72
CA ARG A 115 -10.96 -7.31 4.17
C ARG A 115 -9.63 -6.59 4.40
N ASP A 116 -9.41 -5.51 3.64
CA ASP A 116 -8.42 -4.44 3.89
C ASP A 116 -6.96 -4.91 3.99
N ARG A 117 -6.61 -5.92 3.19
CA ARG A 117 -5.25 -6.46 3.10
C ARG A 117 -4.71 -6.22 1.71
N MET A 118 -3.66 -5.40 1.65
CA MET A 118 -2.82 -5.31 0.47
C MET A 118 -1.40 -5.50 0.93
N ASP A 119 -0.97 -6.76 0.84
CA ASP A 119 0.38 -7.17 1.15
C ASP A 119 1.15 -7.00 -0.17
N LEU A 120 2.12 -6.09 -0.20
CA LEU A 120 2.94 -5.84 -1.37
C LEU A 120 4.34 -6.42 -1.15
N LEU A 121 4.91 -6.99 -2.20
CA LEU A 121 6.33 -7.31 -2.25
C LEU A 121 6.95 -6.58 -3.44
N LEU A 122 7.79 -5.59 -3.15
CA LEU A 122 8.65 -4.97 -4.14
C LEU A 122 9.91 -5.83 -4.29
N ILE A 123 10.21 -6.22 -5.52
CA ILE A 123 11.42 -6.96 -5.90
C ILE A 123 12.23 -6.08 -6.84
N TYR A 124 13.53 -5.95 -6.59
CA TYR A 124 14.43 -5.21 -7.46
C TYR A 124 15.78 -5.92 -7.51
N GLY A 125 16.01 -6.71 -8.56
CA GLY A 125 17.13 -7.64 -8.60
C GLY A 125 17.09 -8.62 -7.41
N PRO A 126 18.15 -8.72 -6.59
CA PRO A 126 18.15 -9.57 -5.40
C PRO A 126 17.39 -8.95 -4.20
N GLU A 127 17.08 -7.66 -4.24
CA GLU A 127 16.47 -6.95 -3.12
C GLU A 127 14.97 -7.17 -3.06
N ARG A 128 14.46 -7.33 -1.84
CA ARG A 128 13.03 -7.57 -1.57
C ARG A 128 12.58 -6.71 -0.42
N VAL A 129 11.53 -5.92 -0.62
CA VAL A 129 10.89 -5.10 0.43
C VAL A 129 9.44 -5.51 0.54
N ALA A 130 9.06 -6.08 1.68
CA ALA A 130 7.68 -6.42 1.99
C ALA A 130 6.98 -5.23 2.66
N LEU A 131 5.78 -4.91 2.21
CA LEU A 131 4.94 -3.84 2.74
C LEU A 131 3.56 -4.38 3.11
N GLU A 132 3.11 -4.07 4.31
CA GLU A 132 1.74 -4.28 4.77
C GLU A 132 1.04 -2.92 4.83
N LEU A 133 -0.16 -2.82 4.26
CA LEU A 133 -0.90 -1.56 4.18
C LEU A 133 -2.19 -1.64 4.97
N LYS A 134 -2.47 -0.59 5.74
CA LYS A 134 -3.69 -0.44 6.53
C LYS A 134 -4.26 0.95 6.39
N VAL A 135 -5.59 1.03 6.34
CA VAL A 135 -6.31 2.29 6.47
C VAL A 135 -6.95 2.36 7.85
N TRP A 136 -6.65 3.42 8.60
CA TRP A 136 -7.31 3.71 9.86
C TRP A 136 -8.54 4.58 9.59
N ALA A 137 -9.67 3.91 9.38
CA ALA A 137 -10.94 4.57 9.14
C ALA A 137 -11.53 5.21 10.41
N PRO A 138 -12.42 6.21 10.27
CA PRO A 138 -13.18 6.77 11.38
C PRO A 138 -13.88 5.66 12.20
N GLN A 139 -13.94 5.85 13.53
CA GLN A 139 -14.56 4.92 14.49
C GLN A 139 -14.00 3.48 14.51
N ARG A 140 -12.90 3.19 13.79
CA ARG A 140 -12.16 1.93 13.91
C ARG A 140 -11.04 2.05 14.95
N ALA A 141 -10.71 0.93 15.57
CA ALA A 141 -9.53 0.82 16.41
C ALA A 141 -8.25 0.97 15.56
N ASP A 142 -7.15 1.36 16.21
CA ASP A 142 -5.84 1.46 15.56
C ASP A 142 -5.46 0.10 14.93
N PRO A 143 -5.20 0.04 13.60
CA PRO A 143 -4.89 -1.21 12.93
C PRO A 143 -3.51 -1.75 13.30
N LEU A 144 -2.64 -1.02 14.00
CA LEU A 144 -1.29 -1.46 14.40
C LEU A 144 -1.30 -2.85 15.06
N ALA A 145 -2.21 -3.06 16.00
CA ALA A 145 -2.31 -4.31 16.76
C ALA A 145 -2.64 -5.52 15.88
N ARG A 146 -3.24 -5.30 14.70
CA ARG A 146 -3.54 -6.33 13.70
C ARG A 146 -2.49 -6.41 12.60
N GLY A 147 -1.99 -5.25 12.15
CA GLY A 147 -1.03 -5.13 11.06
C GLY A 147 0.35 -5.71 11.42
N LEU A 148 0.83 -5.49 12.65
CA LEU A 148 2.14 -6.02 13.08
C LEU A 148 2.21 -7.56 13.03
N PRO A 149 1.27 -8.32 13.64
CA PRO A 149 1.27 -9.78 13.52
C PRO A 149 1.10 -10.28 12.07
N GLN A 150 0.32 -9.56 11.25
CA GLN A 150 0.11 -9.92 9.84
C GLN A 150 1.42 -9.78 9.04
N LEU A 151 2.09 -8.64 9.15
CA LEU A 151 3.38 -8.41 8.51
C LEU A 151 4.43 -9.38 9.03
N ASP A 152 4.46 -9.66 10.34
CA ASP A 152 5.38 -10.64 10.92
C ASP A 152 5.23 -12.03 10.28
N GLY A 153 3.98 -12.50 10.16
CA GLY A 153 3.68 -13.76 9.47
C GLY A 153 4.01 -13.73 7.98
N TYR A 154 3.83 -12.60 7.31
CA TYR A 154 4.21 -12.43 5.91
C TYR A 154 5.72 -12.50 5.72
N LEU A 155 6.48 -11.75 6.51
CA LEU A 155 7.94 -11.78 6.51
C LEU A 155 8.48 -13.19 6.83
N ALA A 156 7.85 -13.91 7.75
CA ALA A 156 8.18 -15.31 8.06
C ALA A 156 8.05 -16.22 6.82
N ARG A 157 6.93 -16.12 6.09
CA ARG A 157 6.69 -16.91 4.87
C ARG A 157 7.72 -16.60 3.78
N LEU A 158 8.16 -15.34 3.69
CA LEU A 158 9.10 -14.88 2.67
C LEU A 158 10.58 -15.06 3.04
N GLY A 159 10.88 -15.42 4.30
CA GLY A 159 12.24 -15.50 4.83
C GLY A 159 12.92 -14.14 4.95
N LEU A 160 12.15 -13.09 5.24
CA LEU A 160 12.64 -11.71 5.37
C LEU A 160 12.73 -11.30 6.84
N GLU A 161 13.75 -10.52 7.17
CA GLU A 161 13.98 -9.98 8.53
C GLU A 161 13.43 -8.57 8.70
N THR A 162 13.14 -7.87 7.60
CA THR A 162 12.70 -6.47 7.61
C THR A 162 11.49 -6.23 6.71
N GLY A 163 10.62 -5.29 7.10
CA GLY A 163 9.45 -4.91 6.31
C GLY A 163 8.83 -3.59 6.78
N TRP A 164 7.88 -3.07 6.01
CA TRP A 164 7.20 -1.81 6.32
C TRP A 164 5.73 -2.04 6.62
N LEU A 165 5.23 -1.42 7.69
CA LEU A 165 3.80 -1.34 7.97
C LEU A 165 3.35 0.10 7.77
N ILE A 166 2.54 0.37 6.75
CA ILE A 166 2.05 1.71 6.46
C ILE A 166 0.59 1.82 6.90
N ILE A 167 0.34 2.72 7.85
CA ILE A 167 -0.99 3.02 8.38
C ILE A 167 -1.41 4.40 7.88
N PHE A 168 -2.37 4.43 6.95
CA PHE A 168 -2.97 5.66 6.45
C PHE A 168 -4.10 6.12 7.39
N ASP A 169 -3.87 7.18 8.16
CA ASP A 169 -4.83 7.76 9.08
C ASP A 169 -5.85 8.63 8.34
N ARG A 170 -7.08 8.14 8.26
CA ARG A 170 -8.20 8.83 7.61
C ARG A 170 -9.23 9.32 8.61
N ARG A 171 -8.89 9.38 9.90
CA ARG A 171 -9.77 9.96 10.91
C ARG A 171 -9.98 11.45 10.61
N PRO A 172 -11.16 12.01 10.91
CA PRO A 172 -11.41 13.44 10.74
C PRO A 172 -10.56 14.26 11.73
N GLY A 173 -10.26 15.51 11.36
CA GLY A 173 -9.60 16.48 12.25
C GLY A 173 -8.11 16.21 12.51
N GLN A 174 -7.47 15.37 11.68
CA GLN A 174 -6.02 15.18 11.75
C GLN A 174 -5.28 16.43 11.25
N PRO A 175 -4.05 16.68 11.74
CA PRO A 175 -3.17 17.69 11.16
C PRO A 175 -2.87 17.41 9.67
N PRO A 176 -2.30 18.39 8.93
CA PRO A 176 -1.84 18.17 7.57
C PRO A 176 -0.89 16.96 7.46
N ILE A 177 -0.92 16.24 6.33
CA ILE A 177 -0.10 15.04 6.12
C ILE A 177 1.38 15.28 6.42
N ALA A 178 1.91 16.44 6.01
CA ALA A 178 3.30 16.83 6.25
C ALA A 178 3.69 16.82 7.75
N GLU A 179 2.77 17.22 8.63
CA GLU A 179 2.98 17.37 10.07
C GLU A 179 2.72 16.08 10.83
N ARG A 180 1.73 15.28 10.41
CA ARG A 180 1.34 14.04 11.11
C ARG A 180 2.11 12.79 10.67
N THR A 181 2.87 12.85 9.57
CA THR A 181 3.56 11.67 9.05
C THR A 181 4.74 11.28 9.96
N THR A 182 4.62 10.18 10.70
CA THR A 182 5.64 9.66 11.62
C THR A 182 6.21 8.32 11.16
N VAL A 183 7.44 8.04 11.59
CA VAL A 183 8.14 6.78 11.31
C VAL A 183 8.72 6.26 12.62
N GLU A 184 8.44 5.00 12.95
CA GLU A 184 8.93 4.34 14.15
C GLU A 184 9.45 2.94 13.80
N ALA A 185 10.57 2.54 14.41
CA ALA A 185 11.11 1.19 14.27
C ALA A 185 10.58 0.32 15.42
N VAL A 186 9.99 -0.82 15.08
CA VAL A 186 9.37 -1.76 16.01
C VAL A 186 9.92 -3.16 15.75
N VAL A 187 10.15 -3.92 16.83
CA VAL A 187 10.49 -5.34 16.73
C VAL A 187 9.22 -6.15 16.94
N THR A 188 8.91 -7.05 16.00
CA THR A 188 7.74 -7.93 16.09
C THR A 188 7.94 -9.01 17.16
N ALA A 189 6.87 -9.70 17.53
CA ALA A 189 6.97 -10.86 18.42
C ALA A 189 7.86 -11.98 17.83
N GLY A 190 7.91 -12.10 16.51
CA GLY A 190 8.80 -13.00 15.78
C GLY A 190 10.26 -12.52 15.67
N GLY A 191 10.63 -11.37 16.25
CA GLY A 191 12.00 -10.85 16.26
C GLY A 191 12.40 -10.04 15.02
N ARG A 192 11.47 -9.76 14.11
CA ARG A 192 11.73 -9.05 12.84
C ARG A 192 11.66 -7.54 13.03
N GLN A 193 12.45 -6.80 12.26
CA GLN A 193 12.47 -5.34 12.32
C GLN A 193 11.45 -4.74 11.36
N VAL A 194 10.44 -4.08 11.90
CA VAL A 194 9.40 -3.42 11.11
C VAL A 194 9.53 -1.91 11.23
N THR A 195 9.55 -1.23 10.09
CA THR A 195 9.38 0.22 10.03
C THR A 195 7.89 0.52 9.93
N VAL A 196 7.31 1.06 10.99
CA VAL A 196 5.91 1.50 11.01
C VAL A 196 5.86 2.96 10.57
N ILE A 197 5.06 3.24 9.56
CA ILE A 197 4.81 4.58 9.03
C ILE A 197 3.35 4.92 9.30
N ARG A 198 3.10 6.03 10.00
CA ARG A 198 1.75 6.57 10.17
C ARG A 198 1.64 7.80 9.28
N ALA A 199 0.70 7.78 8.35
CA ALA A 199 0.61 8.67 7.19
C ALA A 199 -0.75 9.37 7.08
#